data_AF-A0A930U493-F1
#
_entry.id   AF-A0A930U493-F1
#
_cell.length_a   1.000
_cell.length_b   1.000
_cell.length_c   1.000
_cell.angle_alpha   90.00
_cell.angle_beta   90.00
_cell.angle_gamma   90.00
#
_symmetry.space_group_name_H-M   'P 1'
#
loop_
_entity.id
_entity.type
_entity.pdbx_description
1 polymer ?
#
loop_
_entity_poly.entity_id
_entity_poly.type
_entity_poly.pdbx_seq_one_letter_code
_entity_poly.pdbx_strand_id
1 'polypeptide(L)'
;MSVAFPSRPQEIFNQRRLLQGFWFFVALCVAWGVLLGKPSTWAAPLGAGLIAVTALLPGYLWCSGRAIGFPLFPLFALTYLGAYGSPLLNGHERVAEYGAIEQLIASITVAGFLGLGTFVWWLFVHKAPPLPTVVRAFNPRQGEPFFWFGLLFDTLFMMSLQGQWLKVPTAVFSTLRATSNILGSTSAFGLTYLWGQKMLSSQKRFILIFILAISIMVRMSNLLLNNGMPILFCALVGFLLGRKQVNWRFWVTLGCIMLLLGLLHVGKGELRAKYWGEGVNLQPWDYPARYSEWLDNSFQKLGEGSDGQDTSTELTATGSLMQRGSLMHLLLFVQSKSPSELPFLNGVTYLSLPSLLLPRVLNPDKVWSHEGNYILNVYYGLQSVTQVFQTTVGWGLLNEAYANFGFIGCGLLALVVGGGYGFIARWSYGCPVFSARFMYMIMLTVGVLSTEWSASVYVSSLGQTTSLVVVLAYILMKPQPLRHSSIAPQGQVV
;
A
#
# COMPACT_ATOMS: atom_id res chain seq x y z
N MET A 1 -17.92 9.75 33.68
CA MET A 1 -16.48 10.04 33.49
C MET A 1 -16.23 10.44 32.04
N SER A 2 -15.95 11.72 31.77
CA SER A 2 -15.63 12.21 30.44
C SER A 2 -14.19 11.87 30.07
N VAL A 3 -13.99 11.02 29.07
CA VAL A 3 -12.65 10.73 28.52
C VAL A 3 -12.26 11.90 27.63
N ALA A 4 -11.26 12.68 28.03
CA ALA A 4 -10.61 13.64 27.14
C ALA A 4 -9.91 12.86 26.03
N PHE A 5 -10.38 12.99 24.79
CA PHE A 5 -9.71 12.36 23.66
C PHE A 5 -8.42 13.11 23.36
N PRO A 6 -7.33 12.41 23.02
CA PRO A 6 -6.12 13.05 22.52
C PRO A 6 -6.45 13.91 21.29
N SER A 7 -5.75 15.05 21.17
CA SER A 7 -5.95 16.09 20.15
C SER A 7 -6.21 15.57 18.72
N ARG A 8 -6.99 16.33 17.95
CA ARG A 8 -7.41 15.98 16.59
C ARG A 8 -6.18 15.78 15.70
N PRO A 9 -6.14 14.73 14.84
CA PRO A 9 -4.98 14.44 13.98
C PRO A 9 -4.53 15.58 13.07
N GLN A 10 -5.43 16.50 12.74
CA GLN A 10 -5.15 17.63 11.84
C GLN A 10 -4.50 18.83 12.53
N GLU A 11 -4.58 18.92 13.86
CA GLU A 11 -3.86 19.94 14.64
C GLU A 11 -2.38 19.56 14.85
N ILE A 12 -1.95 18.39 14.35
CA ILE A 12 -0.63 17.80 14.62
C ILE A 12 0.47 18.41 13.74
N PHE A 13 0.15 18.84 12.52
CA PHE A 13 1.17 19.21 11.56
C PHE A 13 1.19 20.71 11.27
N ASN A 14 2.35 21.32 11.48
CA ASN A 14 2.61 22.69 11.05
C ASN A 14 2.59 22.72 9.51
N GLN A 15 1.55 23.29 8.92
CA GLN A 15 1.34 23.32 7.46
C GLN A 15 2.53 23.93 6.72
N ARG A 16 3.19 24.95 7.30
CA ARG A 16 4.40 25.53 6.71
C ARG A 16 5.53 24.53 6.61
N ARG A 17 5.73 23.68 7.63
CA ARG A 17 6.74 22.62 7.61
C ARG A 17 6.38 21.48 6.65
N LEU A 18 5.09 21.13 6.55
CA LEU A 18 4.63 20.15 5.56
C LEU A 18 4.88 20.63 4.14
N LEU A 19 4.56 21.90 3.85
CA LEU A 19 4.78 22.48 2.53
C LEU A 19 6.27 22.59 2.19
N GLN A 20 7.13 22.95 3.16
CA GLN A 20 8.59 22.90 2.99
C GLN A 20 9.08 21.48 2.69
N GLY A 21 8.62 20.50 3.46
CA GLY A 21 8.96 19.08 3.23
C GLY A 21 8.48 18.59 1.86
N PHE A 22 7.29 19.02 1.42
CA PHE A 22 6.77 18.74 0.10
C PHE A 22 7.69 19.28 -1.00
N TRP A 23 8.06 20.57 -0.95
CA TRP A 23 8.94 21.15 -1.98
C TRP A 23 10.34 20.55 -1.97
N PHE A 24 10.87 20.20 -0.80
CA PHE A 24 12.12 19.45 -0.70
C PHE A 24 12.01 18.08 -1.40
N PHE A 25 10.92 17.35 -1.17
CA PHE A 25 10.66 16.08 -1.85
C PHE A 25 10.50 16.25 -3.37
N VAL A 26 9.80 17.30 -3.83
CA VAL A 26 9.70 17.64 -5.26
C VAL A 26 11.08 17.92 -5.85
N ALA A 27 11.90 18.71 -5.17
CA ALA A 27 13.27 19.01 -5.61
C ALA A 27 14.11 17.72 -5.71
N LEU A 28 13.98 16.80 -4.75
CA LEU A 28 14.65 15.50 -4.80
C LEU A 28 14.18 14.65 -5.99
N CYS A 29 12.87 14.61 -6.27
CA CYS A 29 12.33 13.88 -7.42
C CYS A 29 12.84 14.46 -8.75
N VAL A 30 12.88 15.78 -8.87
CA VAL A 30 13.41 16.47 -10.05
C VAL A 30 14.91 16.22 -10.20
N ALA A 31 15.68 16.38 -9.12
CA ALA A 31 17.11 16.11 -9.13
C ALA A 31 17.40 14.65 -9.51
N TRP A 32 16.66 13.69 -8.95
CA TRP A 32 16.78 12.28 -9.31
C TRP A 32 16.49 12.05 -10.80
N GLY A 33 15.40 12.61 -11.32
CA GLY A 33 15.04 12.45 -12.74
C GLY A 33 16.03 13.10 -13.71
N VAL A 34 16.64 14.24 -13.33
CA VAL A 34 17.63 14.93 -14.15
C VAL A 34 19.00 14.26 -14.09
N LEU A 35 19.45 13.84 -12.90
CA LEU A 35 20.80 13.31 -12.69
C LEU A 35 20.93 11.84 -13.07
N LEU A 36 19.87 11.04 -12.87
CA LEU A 36 19.90 9.59 -13.07
C LEU A 36 19.03 9.13 -14.24
N GLY A 37 18.23 10.03 -14.82
CA GLY A 37 17.39 9.72 -15.97
C GLY A 37 18.20 9.32 -17.20
N LYS A 38 17.83 8.19 -17.77
CA LYS A 38 18.29 7.65 -19.06
C LYS A 38 17.07 7.39 -19.96
N PRO A 39 16.33 8.44 -20.37
CA PRO A 39 15.10 8.26 -21.14
C PRO A 39 15.39 7.61 -22.51
N SER A 40 14.52 6.70 -22.93
CA SER A 40 14.65 6.02 -24.23
C SER A 40 14.19 6.87 -25.41
N THR A 41 13.28 7.82 -25.18
CA THR A 41 12.75 8.73 -26.20
C THR A 41 12.66 10.16 -25.69
N TRP A 42 12.47 11.13 -26.59
CA TRP A 42 12.24 12.52 -26.23
C TRP A 42 10.92 12.75 -25.46
N ALA A 43 9.92 11.88 -25.66
CA ALA A 43 8.61 12.01 -25.04
C ALA A 43 8.60 11.46 -23.61
N ALA A 44 9.49 10.51 -23.28
CA ALA A 44 9.61 9.93 -21.95
C ALA A 44 9.75 10.96 -20.81
N PRO A 45 10.68 11.95 -20.87
CA PRO A 45 10.81 12.93 -19.80
C PRO A 45 9.60 13.86 -19.69
N LEU A 46 8.97 14.23 -20.81
CA LEU A 46 7.74 15.02 -20.81
C LEU A 46 6.58 14.25 -20.17
N GLY A 47 6.41 12.98 -20.56
CA GLY A 47 5.41 12.08 -20.00
C GLY A 47 5.60 11.85 -18.50
N ALA A 48 6.83 11.59 -18.07
CA ALA A 48 7.17 11.45 -16.66
C ALA A 48 6.90 12.75 -15.88
N GLY A 49 7.18 13.92 -16.47
CA GLY A 49 6.86 15.22 -15.91
C GLY A 49 5.35 15.43 -15.72
N LEU A 50 4.53 15.07 -16.71
CA LEU A 50 3.06 15.15 -16.62
C LEU A 50 2.50 14.26 -15.50
N ILE A 51 2.99 13.01 -15.42
CA ILE A 51 2.64 12.08 -14.35
C ILE A 51 3.08 12.67 -12.99
N ALA A 52 4.29 13.23 -12.92
CA ALA A 52 4.80 13.79 -11.67
C ALA A 52 3.95 14.95 -11.17
N VAL A 53 3.62 15.91 -12.05
CA VAL A 53 2.77 17.06 -11.69
C VAL A 53 1.40 16.59 -11.18
N THR A 54 0.74 15.69 -11.91
CA THR A 54 -0.61 15.22 -11.54
C THR A 54 -0.60 14.31 -10.30
N ALA A 55 0.44 13.51 -10.08
CA ALA A 55 0.62 12.70 -8.88
C ALA A 55 0.92 13.54 -7.62
N LEU A 56 1.68 14.63 -7.77
CA LEU A 56 2.08 15.52 -6.67
C LEU A 56 1.03 16.56 -6.32
N LEU A 57 0.17 16.95 -7.27
CA LEU A 57 -0.88 17.95 -7.10
C LEU A 57 -1.79 17.72 -5.87
N PRO A 58 -2.39 16.53 -5.65
CA PRO A 58 -3.22 16.31 -4.46
C PRO A 58 -2.40 16.42 -3.16
N GLY A 59 -1.13 16.03 -3.18
CA GLY A 59 -0.19 16.22 -2.08
C GLY A 59 0.08 17.70 -1.78
N TYR A 60 0.29 18.51 -2.81
CA TYR A 60 0.40 19.97 -2.67
C TYR A 60 -0.86 20.58 -2.07
N LEU A 61 -2.05 20.23 -2.57
CA LEU A 61 -3.32 20.73 -2.06
C LEU A 61 -3.50 20.41 -0.57
N TRP A 62 -3.07 19.22 -0.14
CA TRP A 62 -3.12 18.83 1.26
C TRP A 62 -2.07 19.56 2.11
N CYS A 63 -0.79 19.57 1.69
CA CYS A 63 0.30 20.23 2.42
C CYS A 63 0.17 21.77 2.48
N SER A 64 -0.55 22.37 1.53
CA SER A 64 -0.87 23.81 1.53
C SER A 64 -2.11 24.16 2.37
N GLY A 65 -2.78 23.16 2.96
CA GLY A 65 -4.00 23.36 3.74
C GLY A 65 -5.27 23.62 2.91
N ARG A 66 -5.21 23.50 1.58
CA ARG A 66 -6.36 23.64 0.67
C ARG A 66 -7.26 22.41 0.64
N ALA A 67 -6.76 21.28 1.10
CA ALA A 67 -7.50 20.05 1.31
C ALA A 67 -7.32 19.58 2.75
N ILE A 68 -8.43 19.17 3.36
CA ILE A 68 -8.45 18.70 4.74
C ILE A 68 -8.57 17.17 4.80
N GLY A 69 -8.59 16.60 6.00
CA GLY A 69 -8.71 15.15 6.15
C GLY A 69 -7.34 14.47 6.15
N PHE A 70 -7.36 13.15 6.25
CA PHE A 70 -6.17 12.34 6.07
C PHE A 70 -5.88 12.21 4.56
N PRO A 71 -4.61 12.21 4.14
CA PRO A 71 -4.24 12.27 2.72
C PRO A 71 -4.34 10.91 2.00
N LEU A 72 -5.51 10.25 2.00
CA LEU A 72 -5.71 8.97 1.30
C LEU A 72 -5.40 9.06 -0.21
N PHE A 73 -6.11 9.94 -0.93
CA PHE A 73 -5.88 10.12 -2.37
C PHE A 73 -4.47 10.67 -2.69
N PRO A 74 -3.91 11.65 -1.95
CA PRO A 74 -2.52 12.03 -2.14
C PRO A 74 -1.52 10.86 -2.00
N LEU A 75 -1.69 9.99 -1.00
CA LEU A 75 -0.82 8.82 -0.83
C LEU A 75 -1.00 7.82 -1.99
N PHE A 76 -2.23 7.61 -2.46
CA PHE A 76 -2.53 6.81 -3.65
C PHE A 76 -1.81 7.34 -4.89
N ALA A 77 -2.00 8.62 -5.18
CA ALA A 77 -1.44 9.29 -6.35
C ALA A 77 0.10 9.25 -6.34
N LEU A 78 0.72 9.39 -5.16
CA LEU A 78 2.18 9.34 -5.00
C LEU A 78 2.78 8.02 -5.49
N THR A 79 2.07 6.91 -5.35
CA THR A 79 2.55 5.61 -5.82
C THR A 79 2.74 5.53 -7.34
N TYR A 80 2.04 6.39 -8.11
CA TYR A 80 2.16 6.44 -9.57
C TYR A 80 3.48 7.04 -10.04
N LEU A 81 4.19 7.81 -9.18
CA LEU A 81 5.55 8.27 -9.47
C LEU A 81 6.48 7.10 -9.72
N GLY A 82 6.49 6.13 -8.81
CA GLY A 82 7.32 4.94 -8.91
C GLY A 82 6.80 3.93 -9.93
N ALA A 83 5.49 3.72 -9.98
CA ALA A 83 4.91 2.67 -10.82
C ALA A 83 4.78 3.05 -12.31
N TYR A 84 4.63 4.34 -12.63
CA TYR A 84 4.44 4.84 -14.00
C TYR A 84 5.51 5.85 -14.46
N GLY A 85 5.89 6.80 -13.60
CA GLY A 85 6.86 7.84 -13.96
C GLY A 85 8.30 7.35 -14.05
N SER A 86 8.76 6.62 -13.03
CA SER A 86 10.14 6.11 -12.93
C SER A 86 10.55 5.20 -14.09
N PRO A 87 9.71 4.24 -14.58
CA PRO A 87 10.06 3.40 -15.73
C PRO A 87 10.34 4.17 -17.03
N LEU A 88 9.70 5.33 -17.24
CA LEU A 88 9.98 6.19 -18.40
C LEU A 88 11.37 6.82 -18.34
N LEU A 89 11.80 7.22 -17.13
CA LEU A 89 13.07 7.91 -16.94
C LEU A 89 14.26 6.96 -16.85
N ASN A 90 14.07 5.73 -16.35
CA ASN A 90 15.20 4.82 -16.09
C ASN A 90 15.64 3.96 -17.29
N GLY A 91 15.13 4.22 -18.50
CA GLY A 91 15.49 3.44 -19.69
C GLY A 91 15.08 1.98 -19.58
N HIS A 92 13.95 1.70 -18.94
CA HIS A 92 13.47 0.34 -18.72
C HIS A 92 13.30 -0.40 -20.06
N GLU A 93 13.99 -1.53 -20.24
CA GLU A 93 14.10 -2.25 -21.53
C GLU A 93 12.77 -2.38 -22.26
N ARG A 94 11.75 -2.95 -21.60
CA ARG A 94 10.43 -3.13 -22.22
C ARG A 94 9.65 -1.85 -22.49
N VAL A 95 9.91 -0.76 -21.77
CA VAL A 95 9.27 0.53 -22.04
C VAL A 95 9.96 1.19 -23.24
N ALA A 96 11.27 0.96 -23.41
CA ALA A 96 12.05 1.45 -24.53
C ALA A 96 11.69 0.80 -25.88
N GLU A 97 11.03 -0.37 -25.86
CA GLU A 97 10.49 -1.01 -27.07
C GLU A 97 9.36 -0.20 -27.75
N TYR A 98 8.69 0.70 -27.00
CA TYR A 98 7.58 1.51 -27.49
C TYR A 98 8.03 2.87 -28.01
N GLY A 99 7.35 3.36 -29.04
CA GLY A 99 7.62 4.65 -29.67
C GLY A 99 7.28 5.85 -28.79
N ALA A 100 7.84 7.02 -29.14
CA ALA A 100 7.65 8.26 -28.38
C ALA A 100 6.16 8.65 -28.23
N ILE A 101 5.36 8.47 -29.28
CA ILE A 101 3.93 8.80 -29.27
C ILE A 101 3.16 7.87 -28.32
N GLU A 102 3.47 6.57 -28.33
CA GLU A 102 2.84 5.57 -27.45
C GLU A 102 3.15 5.88 -25.98
N GLN A 103 4.42 6.17 -25.67
CA GLN A 103 4.85 6.61 -24.35
C GLN A 103 4.11 7.89 -23.89
N LEU A 104 3.89 8.84 -24.80
CA LEU A 104 3.15 10.06 -24.49
C LEU A 104 1.66 9.78 -24.23
N ILE A 105 1.00 8.94 -25.04
CA ILE A 105 -0.41 8.56 -24.86
C ILE A 105 -0.61 7.85 -23.52
N ALA A 106 0.25 6.89 -23.18
CA ALA A 106 0.21 6.23 -21.88
C ALA A 106 0.37 7.23 -20.74
N SER A 107 1.29 8.18 -20.88
CA SER A 107 1.52 9.23 -19.88
C SER A 107 0.31 10.16 -19.71
N ILE A 108 -0.33 10.57 -20.82
CA ILE A 108 -1.56 11.37 -20.80
C ILE A 108 -2.70 10.59 -20.15
N THR A 109 -2.78 9.28 -20.38
CA THR A 109 -3.79 8.41 -19.75
C THR A 109 -3.67 8.42 -18.24
N VAL A 110 -2.44 8.22 -17.73
CA VAL A 110 -2.15 8.26 -16.28
C VAL A 110 -2.41 9.65 -15.73
N ALA A 111 -1.92 10.70 -16.39
CA ALA A 111 -2.09 12.07 -15.94
C ALA A 111 -3.56 12.50 -15.92
N GLY A 112 -4.34 12.12 -16.94
CA GLY A 112 -5.78 12.36 -17.02
C GLY A 112 -6.55 11.65 -15.90
N PHE A 113 -6.23 10.37 -15.65
CA PHE A 113 -6.77 9.62 -14.53
C PHE A 113 -6.50 10.29 -13.17
N LEU A 114 -5.24 10.66 -12.90
CA LEU A 114 -4.84 11.30 -11.65
C LEU A 114 -5.42 12.71 -11.51
N GLY A 115 -5.45 13.48 -12.60
CA GLY A 115 -6.01 14.83 -12.64
C GLY A 115 -7.51 14.84 -12.37
N LEU A 116 -8.29 14.00 -13.07
CA LEU A 116 -9.72 13.86 -12.84
C LEU A 116 -10.01 13.32 -11.44
N GLY A 117 -9.26 12.30 -10.98
CA GLY A 117 -9.40 11.76 -9.63
C GLY A 117 -9.10 12.80 -8.55
N THR A 118 -8.07 13.64 -8.75
CA THR A 118 -7.73 14.76 -7.87
C THR A 118 -8.86 15.77 -7.80
N PHE A 119 -9.43 16.14 -8.96
CA PHE A 119 -10.55 17.07 -9.02
C PHE A 119 -11.75 16.53 -8.23
N VAL A 120 -12.17 15.28 -8.48
CA VAL A 120 -13.30 14.66 -7.77
C VAL A 120 -13.02 14.55 -6.28
N TRP A 121 -11.83 14.06 -5.89
CA TRP A 121 -11.42 13.98 -4.50
C TRP A 121 -11.51 15.35 -3.79
N TRP A 122 -11.00 16.40 -4.44
CA TRP A 122 -10.99 17.76 -3.91
C TRP A 122 -12.40 18.29 -3.63
N LEU A 123 -13.42 17.91 -4.42
CA LEU A 123 -14.82 18.27 -4.15
C LEU A 123 -15.31 17.80 -2.77
N PHE A 124 -14.75 16.72 -2.22
CA PHE A 124 -15.13 16.23 -0.89
C PHE A 124 -14.36 16.88 0.26
N VAL A 125 -13.11 17.31 0.01
CA VAL A 125 -12.15 17.68 1.06
C VAL A 125 -11.75 19.16 1.09
N HIS A 126 -12.23 19.98 0.14
CA HIS A 126 -11.95 21.42 0.16
C HIS A 126 -12.69 22.18 1.27
N LYS A 127 -13.76 21.59 1.84
CA LYS A 127 -14.58 22.19 2.92
C LYS A 127 -14.77 21.23 4.08
N ALA A 128 -14.63 21.74 5.31
CA ALA A 128 -14.88 20.98 6.53
C ALA A 128 -16.32 20.46 6.61
N PRO A 129 -16.55 19.15 6.77
CA PRO A 129 -17.87 18.65 7.14
C PRO A 129 -18.21 19.06 8.58
N PRO A 130 -19.51 19.11 8.94
CA PRO A 130 -19.90 19.18 10.33
C PRO A 130 -19.33 17.97 11.08
N LEU A 131 -18.86 18.21 12.31
CA LEU A 131 -18.32 17.14 13.14
C LEU A 131 -19.44 16.17 13.55
N PRO A 132 -19.19 14.85 13.56
CA PRO A 132 -20.16 13.90 14.06
C PRO A 132 -20.41 14.14 15.56
N THR A 133 -21.67 14.04 15.99
CA THR A 133 -22.06 14.22 17.40
C THR A 133 -21.68 13.00 18.26
N VAL A 134 -21.72 11.81 17.68
CA VAL A 134 -21.41 10.54 18.33
C VAL A 134 -20.52 9.69 17.42
N VAL A 135 -19.48 9.11 18.00
CA VAL A 135 -18.63 8.11 17.33
C VAL A 135 -18.45 6.89 18.22
N ARG A 136 -18.38 5.71 17.61
CA ARG A 136 -17.94 4.49 18.30
C ARG A 136 -16.42 4.48 18.34
N ALA A 137 -15.84 4.38 19.53
CA ALA A 137 -14.40 4.33 19.72
C ALA A 137 -13.99 3.40 20.86
N PHE A 138 -12.75 2.91 20.82
CA PHE A 138 -12.14 2.30 22.00
C PHE A 138 -11.83 3.34 23.05
N ASN A 139 -11.96 2.96 24.31
CA ASN A 139 -11.25 3.64 25.38
C ASN A 139 -9.75 3.26 25.28
N PRO A 140 -8.82 4.23 25.12
CA PRO A 140 -7.40 3.96 24.88
C PRO A 140 -6.75 2.99 25.89
N ARG A 141 -7.14 3.04 27.17
CA ARG A 141 -6.60 2.14 28.20
C ARG A 141 -7.22 0.75 28.19
N GLN A 142 -8.49 0.64 27.78
CA GLN A 142 -9.18 -0.65 27.68
C GLN A 142 -8.86 -1.37 26.38
N GLY A 143 -8.40 -0.65 25.35
CA GLY A 143 -7.99 -1.24 24.07
C GLY A 143 -6.60 -1.89 24.10
N GLU A 144 -5.73 -1.56 25.07
CA GLU A 144 -4.37 -2.09 25.12
C GLU A 144 -4.30 -3.63 25.16
N PRO A 145 -5.05 -4.34 26.05
CA PRO A 145 -5.04 -5.80 26.07
C PRO A 145 -5.51 -6.42 24.75
N PHE A 146 -6.48 -5.79 24.09
CA PHE A 146 -6.97 -6.23 22.79
C PHE A 146 -5.88 -6.13 21.71
N PHE A 147 -5.11 -5.03 21.68
CA PHE A 147 -4.01 -4.91 20.73
C PHE A 147 -2.88 -5.91 21.02
N TRP A 148 -2.56 -6.18 22.29
CA TRP A 148 -1.60 -7.24 22.62
C TRP A 148 -2.07 -8.61 22.13
N PHE A 149 -3.33 -8.95 22.40
CA PHE A 149 -3.94 -10.18 21.91
C PHE A 149 -3.88 -10.25 20.38
N GLY A 150 -4.28 -9.19 19.68
CA GLY A 150 -4.33 -9.19 18.22
C GLY A 150 -2.95 -9.32 17.56
N LEU A 151 -1.93 -8.66 18.09
CA LEU A 151 -0.55 -8.78 17.59
C LEU A 151 0.02 -10.18 17.86
N LEU A 152 -0.18 -10.72 19.05
CA LEU A 152 0.31 -12.05 19.42
C LEU A 152 -0.41 -13.14 18.64
N PHE A 153 -1.74 -13.08 18.57
CA PHE A 153 -2.57 -14.00 17.80
C PHE A 153 -2.13 -14.02 16.34
N ASP A 154 -1.97 -12.85 15.72
CA ASP A 154 -1.55 -12.77 14.32
C ASP A 154 -0.16 -13.36 14.10
N THR A 155 0.79 -13.04 14.97
CA THR A 155 2.17 -13.56 14.87
C THR A 155 2.20 -15.07 14.99
N LEU A 156 1.56 -15.62 16.02
CA LEU A 156 1.50 -17.07 16.25
C LEU A 156 0.72 -17.79 15.14
N PHE A 157 -0.37 -17.19 14.65
CA PHE A 157 -1.13 -17.76 13.54
C PHE A 157 -0.27 -17.81 12.28
N MET A 158 0.44 -16.74 11.92
CA MET A 158 1.32 -16.73 10.74
C MET A 158 2.50 -17.71 10.88
N MET A 159 3.08 -17.84 12.08
CA MET A 159 4.08 -18.87 12.38
C MET A 159 3.50 -20.28 12.21
N SER A 160 2.29 -20.52 12.70
CA SER A 160 1.63 -21.82 12.57
C SER A 160 1.34 -22.20 11.12
N LEU A 161 1.05 -21.21 10.26
CA LEU A 161 0.83 -21.45 8.83
C LEU A 161 2.12 -21.83 8.12
N GLN A 162 3.26 -21.22 8.47
CA GLN A 162 4.55 -21.61 7.88
C GLN A 162 5.10 -22.90 8.45
N GLY A 163 4.98 -23.07 9.76
CA GLY A 163 5.38 -24.24 10.51
C GLY A 163 4.48 -25.47 10.28
N GLN A 164 3.38 -25.30 9.53
CA GLN A 164 2.34 -26.30 9.32
C GLN A 164 1.79 -26.92 10.62
N TRP A 165 1.78 -26.16 11.71
CA TRP A 165 1.33 -26.62 13.02
C TRP A 165 -0.19 -26.79 13.10
N LEU A 166 -0.93 -26.02 12.30
CA LEU A 166 -2.39 -26.02 12.27
C LEU A 166 -2.89 -26.35 10.88
N LYS A 167 -3.74 -27.38 10.78
CA LYS A 167 -4.51 -27.70 9.58
C LYS A 167 -5.81 -26.91 9.61
N VAL A 168 -5.81 -25.76 8.94
CA VAL A 168 -7.00 -24.91 8.84
C VAL A 168 -7.83 -25.35 7.63
N PRO A 169 -9.14 -25.58 7.78
CA PRO A 169 -10.00 -25.96 6.64
C PRO A 169 -9.95 -24.90 5.53
N THR A 170 -9.88 -25.35 4.28
CA THR A 170 -9.78 -24.49 3.09
C THR A 170 -10.90 -23.46 3.01
N ALA A 171 -12.11 -23.82 3.45
CA ALA A 171 -13.29 -22.96 3.50
C ALA A 171 -13.11 -21.71 4.37
N VAL A 172 -12.35 -21.77 5.47
CA VAL A 172 -12.16 -20.63 6.39
C VAL A 172 -10.76 -20.02 6.31
N PHE A 173 -9.80 -20.75 5.73
CA PHE A 173 -8.38 -20.36 5.69
C PHE A 173 -8.16 -18.92 5.18
N SER A 174 -8.69 -18.59 4.01
CA SER A 174 -8.48 -17.26 3.40
C SER A 174 -9.06 -16.13 4.25
N THR A 175 -10.25 -16.32 4.82
CA THR A 175 -10.91 -15.35 5.71
C THR A 175 -10.14 -15.21 7.02
N LEU A 176 -9.72 -16.31 7.65
CA LEU A 176 -8.95 -16.29 8.89
C LEU A 176 -7.60 -15.62 8.70
N ARG A 177 -6.88 -15.94 7.62
CA ARG A 177 -5.60 -15.32 7.27
C ARG A 177 -5.74 -13.82 7.02
N ALA A 178 -6.74 -13.41 6.26
CA ALA A 178 -7.03 -11.99 6.03
C ALA A 178 -7.37 -11.27 7.34
N THR A 179 -8.26 -11.83 8.15
CA THR A 179 -8.69 -11.25 9.42
C THR A 179 -7.52 -11.12 10.38
N SER A 180 -6.67 -12.16 10.48
CA SER A 180 -5.43 -12.16 11.24
C SER A 180 -4.51 -11.02 10.81
N ASN A 181 -4.23 -10.89 9.51
CA ASN A 181 -3.35 -9.85 8.97
C ASN A 181 -3.84 -8.44 9.33
N ILE A 182 -5.13 -8.19 9.18
CA ILE A 182 -5.73 -6.90 9.46
C ILE A 182 -5.70 -6.64 10.98
N LEU A 183 -6.00 -7.66 11.80
CA LEU A 183 -5.93 -7.57 13.25
C LEU A 183 -4.50 -7.28 13.75
N GLY A 184 -3.50 -7.96 13.20
CA GLY A 184 -2.08 -7.74 13.51
C GLY A 184 -1.62 -6.34 13.14
N SER A 185 -1.97 -5.86 11.94
CA SER A 185 -1.62 -4.50 11.47
C SER A 185 -2.30 -3.42 12.34
N THR A 186 -3.55 -3.64 12.72
CA THR A 186 -4.31 -2.75 13.63
C THR A 186 -3.71 -2.70 15.02
N SER A 187 -3.28 -3.86 15.51
CA SER A 187 -2.67 -4.02 16.81
C SER A 187 -1.29 -3.36 16.87
N ALA A 188 -0.49 -3.54 15.82
CA ALA A 188 0.79 -2.86 15.65
C ALA A 188 0.59 -1.33 15.63
N PHE A 189 -0.39 -0.82 14.88
CA PHE A 189 -0.76 0.60 14.90
C PHE A 189 -1.15 1.07 16.31
N GLY A 190 -2.05 0.34 16.99
CA GLY A 190 -2.54 0.72 18.30
C GLY A 190 -1.45 0.76 19.37
N LEU A 191 -0.63 -0.29 19.47
CA LEU A 191 0.45 -0.37 20.46
C LEU A 191 1.55 0.67 20.20
N THR A 192 1.94 0.87 18.94
CA THR A 192 2.94 1.90 18.61
C THR A 192 2.40 3.32 18.78
N TYR A 193 1.11 3.55 18.58
CA TYR A 193 0.46 4.80 18.95
C TYR A 193 0.51 5.05 20.46
N LEU A 194 0.18 4.05 21.28
CA LEU A 194 0.32 4.13 22.74
C LEU A 194 1.78 4.33 23.18
N TRP A 195 2.74 3.75 22.46
CA TRP A 195 4.17 4.02 22.66
C TRP A 195 4.49 5.49 22.37
N GLY A 196 4.05 6.01 21.23
CA GLY A 196 4.26 7.41 20.86
C GLY A 196 3.70 8.40 21.89
N GLN A 197 2.54 8.08 22.46
CA GLN A 197 1.89 8.82 23.55
C GLN A 197 2.55 8.61 24.93
N LYS A 198 3.65 7.84 25.00
CA LYS A 198 4.37 7.49 26.23
C LYS A 198 3.52 6.72 27.26
N MET A 199 2.47 6.03 26.82
CA MET A 199 1.58 5.26 27.70
C MET A 199 2.04 3.82 27.97
N LEU A 200 2.98 3.29 27.17
CA LEU A 200 3.56 1.96 27.40
C LEU A 200 4.79 2.04 28.32
N SER A 201 4.91 1.08 29.25
CA SER A 201 6.08 0.91 30.13
C SER A 201 7.33 0.44 29.35
N SER A 202 8.53 0.60 29.92
CA SER A 202 9.78 0.20 29.26
C SER A 202 9.83 -1.29 28.90
N GLN A 203 9.34 -2.17 29.79
CA GLN A 203 9.24 -3.61 29.52
C GLN A 203 8.29 -3.90 28.35
N LYS A 204 7.10 -3.28 28.35
CA LYS A 204 6.13 -3.42 27.26
C LYS A 204 6.67 -2.93 25.92
N ARG A 205 7.50 -1.88 25.91
CA ARG A 205 8.17 -1.41 24.68
C ARG A 205 9.13 -2.44 24.13
N PHE A 206 9.94 -3.07 24.99
CA PHE A 206 10.86 -4.12 24.57
C PHE A 206 10.11 -5.33 23.99
N ILE A 207 9.06 -5.79 24.69
CA ILE A 207 8.20 -6.89 24.21
C ILE A 207 7.55 -6.53 22.87
N LEU A 208 7.07 -5.29 22.69
CA LEU A 208 6.48 -4.84 21.43
C LEU A 208 7.48 -4.93 20.28
N ILE A 209 8.70 -4.43 20.46
CA ILE A 209 9.74 -4.46 19.43
C ILE A 209 10.07 -5.92 19.07
N PHE A 210 10.21 -6.78 20.06
CA PHE A 210 10.51 -8.19 19.86
C PHE A 210 9.43 -8.91 19.05
N ILE A 211 8.15 -8.78 19.47
CA ILE A 211 7.04 -9.41 18.75
C ILE A 211 6.92 -8.83 17.35
N LEU A 212 7.00 -7.52 17.19
CA LEU A 212 6.89 -6.87 15.88
C LEU A 212 8.02 -7.31 14.92
N ALA A 213 9.24 -7.46 15.41
CA ALA A 213 10.36 -7.98 14.63
C ALA A 213 10.08 -9.42 14.15
N ILE A 214 9.60 -10.30 15.04
CA ILE A 214 9.19 -11.66 14.66
C ILE A 214 8.04 -11.62 13.66
N SER A 215 7.01 -10.80 13.87
CA SER A 215 5.88 -10.67 12.93
C SER A 215 6.36 -10.29 11.53
N ILE A 216 7.30 -9.35 11.42
CA ILE A 216 7.87 -8.91 10.14
C ILE A 216 8.72 -10.03 9.51
N MET A 217 9.57 -10.69 10.30
CA MET A 217 10.42 -11.80 9.83
C MET A 217 9.57 -12.96 9.29
N VAL A 218 8.56 -13.40 10.05
CA VAL A 218 7.62 -14.44 9.60
C VAL A 218 6.96 -14.02 8.30
N ARG A 219 6.54 -12.76 8.12
CA ARG A 219 5.85 -12.37 6.89
C ARG A 219 6.75 -12.39 5.66
N MET A 220 8.01 -12.03 5.83
CA MET A 220 8.98 -11.89 4.75
C MET A 220 9.74 -13.19 4.44
N SER A 221 9.71 -14.20 5.33
CA SER A 221 10.40 -15.48 5.16
C SER A 221 9.93 -16.31 3.96
N ASN A 222 8.71 -16.07 3.46
CA ASN A 222 8.23 -16.60 2.17
C ASN A 222 8.85 -15.90 0.95
N LEU A 223 9.96 -15.18 1.13
CA LEU A 223 10.70 -14.45 0.11
C LEU A 223 9.88 -13.38 -0.63
N LEU A 224 8.75 -12.98 -0.05
CA LEU A 224 7.84 -11.94 -0.50
C LEU A 224 7.89 -10.77 0.48
N LEU A 225 8.85 -9.85 0.28
CA LEU A 225 9.05 -8.68 1.13
C LEU A 225 7.79 -7.83 1.31
N ASN A 226 6.96 -7.73 0.28
CA ASN A 226 5.70 -6.98 0.30
C ASN A 226 4.77 -7.42 1.45
N ASN A 227 4.81 -8.69 1.87
CA ASN A 227 3.93 -9.21 2.92
C ASN A 227 4.18 -8.61 4.31
N GLY A 228 5.40 -8.12 4.59
CA GLY A 228 5.76 -7.49 5.86
C GLY A 228 5.59 -5.97 5.87
N MET A 229 5.39 -5.34 4.70
CA MET A 229 5.25 -3.89 4.57
C MET A 229 4.01 -3.31 5.27
N PRO A 230 2.81 -3.95 5.21
CA PRO A 230 1.62 -3.43 5.89
C PRO A 230 1.78 -3.23 7.40
N ILE A 231 2.28 -4.23 8.11
CA ILE A 231 2.42 -4.17 9.58
C ILE A 231 3.50 -3.15 9.99
N LEU A 232 4.60 -3.09 9.23
CA LEU A 232 5.67 -2.12 9.41
C LEU A 232 5.15 -0.69 9.19
N PHE A 233 4.41 -0.46 8.11
CA PHE A 233 3.80 0.83 7.81
C PHE A 233 2.83 1.26 8.92
N CYS A 234 1.92 0.38 9.33
CA CYS A 234 0.99 0.64 10.43
C CYS A 234 1.71 0.96 11.75
N ALA A 235 2.80 0.25 12.07
CA ALA A 235 3.64 0.52 13.23
C ALA A 235 4.30 1.91 13.18
N LEU A 236 4.86 2.29 12.02
CA LEU A 236 5.49 3.60 11.83
C LEU A 236 4.48 4.74 11.92
N VAL A 237 3.33 4.61 11.24
CA VAL A 237 2.26 5.61 11.27
C VAL A 237 1.66 5.73 12.66
N GLY A 238 1.42 4.61 13.34
CA GLY A 238 0.93 4.59 14.73
C GLY A 238 1.87 5.37 15.65
N PHE A 239 3.17 5.06 15.61
CA PHE A 239 4.18 5.76 16.40
C PHE A 239 4.25 7.26 16.11
N LEU A 240 4.26 7.65 14.82
CA LEU A 240 4.30 9.04 14.39
C LEU A 240 3.09 9.84 14.90
N LEU A 241 1.88 9.29 14.70
CA LEU A 241 0.64 9.93 15.16
C LEU A 241 0.57 10.01 16.69
N GLY A 242 1.10 9.01 17.39
CA GLY A 242 1.15 9.01 18.85
C GLY A 242 2.12 10.05 19.39
N ARG A 243 3.31 10.18 18.77
CA ARG A 243 4.38 11.05 19.23
C ARG A 243 4.18 12.52 18.85
N LYS A 244 3.40 12.80 17.80
CA LYS A 244 3.09 14.15 17.27
C LYS A 244 4.30 14.99 16.83
N GLN A 245 5.49 14.40 16.82
CA GLN A 245 6.73 15.07 16.47
C GLN A 245 7.64 14.07 15.75
N VAL A 246 8.27 14.55 14.68
CA VAL A 246 9.31 13.83 13.95
C VAL A 246 10.65 14.40 14.40
N ASN A 247 11.53 13.55 14.94
CA ASN A 247 12.90 13.92 15.29
C ASN A 247 13.90 13.15 14.42
N TRP A 248 15.18 13.55 14.44
CA TRP A 248 16.23 12.91 13.65
C TRP A 248 16.33 11.39 13.89
N ARG A 249 16.02 10.93 15.11
CA ARG A 249 16.03 9.50 15.46
C ARG A 249 15.03 8.70 14.62
N PHE A 250 13.84 9.26 14.37
CA PHE A 250 12.86 8.63 13.49
C PHE A 250 13.41 8.45 12.07
N TRP A 251 14.06 9.49 11.52
CA TRP A 251 14.65 9.43 10.18
C TRP A 251 15.80 8.42 10.09
N VAL A 252 16.65 8.36 11.12
CA VAL A 252 17.72 7.35 11.18
C VAL A 252 17.13 5.94 11.23
N THR A 253 16.13 5.69 12.08
CA THR A 253 15.45 4.39 12.13
C THR A 253 14.81 4.02 10.78
N LEU A 254 14.13 4.96 10.14
CA LEU A 254 13.54 4.75 8.82
C LEU A 254 14.61 4.45 7.77
N GLY A 255 15.71 5.19 7.77
CA GLY A 255 16.86 4.96 6.89
C GLY A 255 17.47 3.58 7.07
N CYS A 256 17.69 3.14 8.32
CA CYS A 256 18.19 1.79 8.61
C CYS A 256 17.23 0.69 8.13
N ILE A 257 15.92 0.87 8.31
CA ILE A 257 14.90 -0.06 7.81
C ILE A 257 14.94 -0.14 6.28
N MET A 258 14.98 1.01 5.60
CA MET A 258 15.04 1.07 4.14
C MET A 258 16.32 0.44 3.59
N LEU A 259 17.46 0.66 4.25
CA LEU A 259 18.73 0.03 3.90
C LEU A 259 18.66 -1.49 4.05
N LEU A 260 18.12 -2.00 5.16
CA LEU A 260 17.94 -3.43 5.38
C LEU A 260 17.01 -4.06 4.32
N LEU A 261 15.88 -3.41 4.01
CA LEU A 261 14.97 -3.87 2.97
C LEU A 261 15.63 -3.84 1.58
N GLY A 262 16.43 -2.81 1.31
CA GLY A 262 17.24 -2.70 0.09
C GLY A 262 18.20 -3.87 -0.05
N LEU A 263 18.95 -4.21 1.00
CA LEU A 263 19.84 -5.38 1.03
C LEU A 263 19.07 -6.67 0.72
N LEU A 264 17.98 -6.93 1.45
CA LEU A 264 17.16 -8.12 1.22
C LEU A 264 16.54 -8.15 -0.19
N HIS A 265 16.28 -6.99 -0.80
CA HIS A 265 15.82 -6.94 -2.19
C HIS A 265 16.88 -7.42 -3.19
N VAL A 266 18.17 -7.22 -2.92
CA VAL A 266 19.29 -7.62 -3.79
C VAL A 266 19.46 -9.14 -3.81
N GLY A 267 19.58 -9.78 -2.65
CA GLY A 267 19.82 -11.24 -2.55
C GLY A 267 18.58 -12.12 -2.68
N LYS A 268 17.41 -11.55 -3.00
CA LYS A 268 16.14 -12.31 -3.06
C LYS A 268 16.11 -13.36 -4.19
N GLY A 269 16.88 -13.16 -5.26
CA GLY A 269 16.82 -13.99 -6.47
C GLY A 269 17.32 -15.41 -6.22
N GLU A 270 18.48 -15.51 -5.59
CA GLU A 270 19.22 -16.74 -5.27
C GLU A 270 18.39 -17.61 -4.32
N LEU A 271 17.85 -16.97 -3.29
CA LEU A 271 16.96 -17.64 -2.34
C LEU A 271 15.71 -18.18 -2.99
N ARG A 272 15.13 -17.46 -3.96
CA ARG A 272 13.96 -17.96 -4.69
C ARG A 272 14.35 -19.12 -5.58
N ALA A 273 15.51 -19.08 -6.24
CA ALA A 273 15.99 -20.21 -7.01
C ALA A 273 16.12 -21.48 -6.15
N LYS A 274 16.56 -21.33 -4.90
CA LYS A 274 16.76 -22.46 -3.98
C LYS A 274 15.50 -22.96 -3.27
N TYR A 275 14.60 -22.06 -2.89
CA TYR A 275 13.51 -22.39 -1.96
C TYR A 275 12.10 -22.10 -2.48
N TRP A 276 11.96 -21.55 -3.68
CA TRP A 276 10.64 -21.22 -4.23
C TRP A 276 9.99 -22.44 -4.87
N GLY A 277 8.75 -22.74 -4.47
CA GLY A 277 7.98 -23.86 -5.01
C GLY A 277 8.16 -25.17 -4.24
N GLU A 278 9.22 -25.30 -3.45
CA GLU A 278 9.29 -26.36 -2.44
C GLU A 278 8.36 -25.99 -1.28
N GLY A 279 7.44 -26.88 -0.92
CA GLY A 279 6.56 -26.74 0.23
C GLY A 279 7.33 -26.89 1.55
N VAL A 280 8.41 -26.11 1.72
CA VAL A 280 9.31 -26.20 2.87
C VAL A 280 8.56 -25.71 4.08
N ASN A 281 8.35 -26.62 5.02
CA ASN A 281 7.90 -26.30 6.35
C ASN A 281 8.99 -25.49 7.06
N LEU A 282 8.79 -24.19 7.22
CA LEU A 282 9.78 -23.29 7.81
C LEU A 282 9.43 -23.02 9.27
N GLN A 283 10.24 -23.57 10.17
CA GLN A 283 10.03 -23.42 11.61
C GLN A 283 10.64 -22.11 12.11
N PRO A 284 10.15 -21.54 13.23
CA PRO A 284 10.67 -20.30 13.77
C PRO A 284 12.16 -20.28 14.08
N TRP A 285 12.70 -21.44 14.50
CA TRP A 285 14.12 -21.59 14.77
C TRP A 285 14.98 -21.65 13.50
N ASP A 286 14.37 -21.87 12.33
CA ASP A 286 15.06 -21.82 11.03
C ASP A 286 15.20 -20.39 10.49
N TYR A 287 14.40 -19.44 11.01
CA TYR A 287 14.42 -18.06 10.51
C TYR A 287 15.81 -17.39 10.63
N PRO A 288 16.54 -17.48 11.75
CA PRO A 288 17.87 -16.87 11.83
C PRO A 288 18.82 -17.37 10.74
N ALA A 289 18.86 -18.68 10.50
CA ALA A 289 19.68 -19.28 9.44
C ALA A 289 19.23 -18.82 8.05
N ARG A 290 17.91 -18.78 7.81
CA ARG A 290 17.33 -18.30 6.54
C ARG A 290 17.70 -16.85 6.23
N TYR A 291 17.65 -15.98 7.24
CA TYR A 291 17.99 -14.57 7.09
C TYR A 291 19.50 -14.35 6.99
N SER A 292 20.33 -15.16 7.67
CA SER A 292 21.78 -15.14 7.48
C SER A 292 22.14 -15.44 6.03
N GLU A 293 21.61 -16.53 5.47
CA GLU A 293 21.82 -16.90 4.07
C GLU A 293 21.32 -15.80 3.11
N TRP A 294 20.21 -15.13 3.43
CA TRP A 294 19.74 -13.98 2.65
C TRP A 294 20.73 -12.84 2.64
N LEU A 295 21.22 -12.45 3.82
CA LEU A 295 22.17 -11.36 3.95
C LEU A 295 23.50 -11.70 3.25
N ASP A 296 24.00 -12.92 3.41
CA ASP A 296 25.23 -13.38 2.76
C ASP A 296 25.14 -13.27 1.24
N ASN A 297 24.06 -13.79 0.64
CA ASN A 297 23.79 -13.64 -0.80
C ASN A 297 23.69 -12.17 -1.23
N SER A 298 23.11 -11.31 -0.38
CA SER A 298 22.97 -9.88 -0.68
C SER A 298 24.31 -9.16 -0.66
N PHE A 299 25.18 -9.47 0.30
CA PHE A 299 26.52 -8.90 0.40
C PHE A 299 27.45 -9.40 -0.70
N GLN A 300 27.38 -10.70 -1.05
CA GLN A 300 28.17 -11.26 -2.14
C GLN A 300 27.87 -10.54 -3.46
N LYS A 301 26.59 -10.37 -3.80
CA LYS A 301 26.18 -9.62 -5.01
C LYS A 301 26.61 -8.16 -5.02
N LEU A 302 26.60 -7.50 -3.87
CA LEU A 302 27.08 -6.13 -3.77
C LEU A 302 28.61 -6.05 -3.96
N GLY A 303 29.35 -7.08 -3.55
CA GLY A 303 30.80 -7.19 -3.76
C GLY A 303 31.17 -7.56 -5.20
N GLU A 304 30.40 -8.43 -5.86
CA GLU A 304 30.63 -8.81 -7.27
C GLU A 304 30.40 -7.62 -8.23
N GLY A 305 29.55 -6.67 -7.86
CA GLY A 305 29.32 -5.44 -8.63
C GLY A 305 30.47 -4.42 -8.64
N SER A 306 31.59 -4.67 -7.93
CA SER A 306 32.76 -3.76 -7.92
C SER A 306 33.91 -4.14 -8.86
N ASP A 307 33.91 -5.35 -9.43
CA ASP A 307 34.91 -5.76 -10.43
C ASP A 307 34.28 -5.73 -11.83
N GLY A 308 34.78 -4.82 -12.67
CA GLY A 308 34.25 -4.59 -14.00
C GLY A 308 34.49 -5.78 -14.93
N GLN A 309 33.43 -6.49 -15.30
CA GLN A 309 33.33 -7.22 -16.57
C GLN A 309 31.86 -7.59 -16.87
N ASP A 310 31.39 -7.13 -18.04
CA ASP A 310 30.27 -7.66 -18.83
C ASP A 310 29.04 -8.22 -18.08
N THR A 311 28.26 -7.32 -17.48
CA THR A 311 26.91 -7.64 -17.01
C THR A 311 25.89 -7.55 -18.17
N SER A 312 26.03 -8.39 -19.18
CA SER A 312 25.04 -8.49 -20.28
C SER A 312 24.40 -9.87 -20.43
N THR A 313 24.74 -10.86 -19.58
CA THR A 313 24.26 -12.24 -19.80
C THR A 313 23.47 -12.86 -18.63
N GLU A 314 23.54 -12.31 -17.40
CA GLU A 314 22.83 -12.89 -16.22
C GLU A 314 21.81 -11.95 -15.54
N LEU A 315 21.47 -10.83 -16.19
CA LEU A 315 20.34 -9.96 -15.81
C LEU A 315 18.97 -10.56 -16.18
N THR A 316 18.91 -11.69 -16.86
CA THR A 316 17.69 -12.27 -17.45
C THR A 316 16.72 -12.88 -16.43
N ALA A 317 17.17 -13.38 -15.27
CA ALA A 317 16.28 -13.98 -14.27
C ALA A 317 15.77 -12.96 -13.23
N THR A 318 16.67 -12.15 -12.67
CA THR A 318 16.37 -11.15 -11.63
C THR A 318 15.81 -9.85 -12.20
N GLY A 319 16.28 -9.47 -13.40
CA GLY A 319 15.66 -8.42 -14.21
C GLY A 319 14.20 -8.75 -14.50
N SER A 320 13.87 -10.03 -14.76
CA SER A 320 12.51 -10.40 -15.14
C SER A 320 11.43 -10.02 -14.13
N LEU A 321 11.68 -9.97 -12.81
CA LEU A 321 10.64 -9.66 -11.82
C LEU A 321 10.41 -8.16 -11.62
N MET A 322 11.46 -7.34 -11.69
CA MET A 322 11.31 -5.88 -11.69
C MET A 322 10.83 -5.38 -13.07
N GLN A 323 11.23 -6.08 -14.13
CA GLN A 323 10.77 -5.86 -15.51
C GLN A 323 9.34 -6.35 -15.79
N ARG A 324 8.80 -7.26 -14.95
CA ARG A 324 7.37 -7.69 -14.98
C ARG A 324 6.44 -6.77 -14.18
N GLY A 325 6.96 -6.00 -13.22
CA GLY A 325 6.17 -5.18 -12.29
C GLY A 325 6.01 -3.71 -12.69
N SER A 326 6.53 -3.29 -13.84
CA SER A 326 6.31 -1.92 -14.34
C SER A 326 4.87 -1.77 -14.82
N LEU A 327 4.04 -1.10 -14.03
CA LEU A 327 2.66 -0.81 -14.44
C LEU A 327 2.63 0.08 -15.69
N MET A 328 3.66 0.90 -15.92
CA MET A 328 3.79 1.64 -17.18
C MET A 328 3.91 0.73 -18.40
N HIS A 329 4.75 -0.29 -18.30
CA HIS A 329 4.92 -1.25 -19.38
C HIS A 329 3.60 -1.97 -19.67
N LEU A 330 2.88 -2.40 -18.63
CA LEU A 330 1.57 -3.04 -18.80
C LEU A 330 0.54 -2.11 -19.44
N LEU A 331 0.57 -0.81 -19.12
CA LEU A 331 -0.29 0.18 -19.76
C LEU A 331 0.03 0.33 -21.25
N LEU A 332 1.31 0.47 -21.60
CA LEU A 332 1.76 0.55 -22.99
C LEU A 332 1.36 -0.70 -23.77
N PHE A 333 1.58 -1.86 -23.17
CA PHE A 333 1.24 -3.15 -23.75
C PHE A 333 -0.26 -3.31 -24.01
N VAL A 334 -1.12 -2.92 -23.07
CA VAL A 334 -2.57 -3.00 -23.31
C VAL A 334 -3.04 -1.99 -24.34
N GLN A 335 -2.43 -0.80 -24.39
CA GLN A 335 -2.76 0.24 -25.36
C GLN A 335 -2.34 -0.12 -26.79
N SER A 336 -1.24 -0.85 -26.95
CA SER A 336 -0.80 -1.33 -28.27
C SER A 336 -1.64 -2.49 -28.78
N LYS A 337 -2.17 -3.33 -27.88
CA LYS A 337 -2.99 -4.50 -28.22
C LYS A 337 -4.48 -4.19 -28.37
N SER A 338 -5.04 -3.34 -27.52
CA SER A 338 -6.49 -3.07 -27.51
C SER A 338 -6.80 -1.64 -27.97
N PRO A 339 -7.82 -1.44 -28.83
CA PRO A 339 -8.81 -2.42 -29.29
C PRO A 339 -8.47 -3.12 -30.62
N SER A 340 -7.37 -2.77 -31.27
CA SER A 340 -7.08 -3.15 -32.67
C SER A 340 -6.78 -4.65 -32.85
N GLU A 341 -5.96 -5.24 -31.99
CA GLU A 341 -5.57 -6.66 -32.04
C GLU A 341 -6.49 -7.50 -31.14
N LEU A 342 -6.77 -7.01 -29.93
CA LEU A 342 -7.63 -7.66 -28.96
C LEU A 342 -8.77 -6.72 -28.55
N PRO A 343 -10.04 -7.13 -28.64
CA PRO A 343 -11.15 -6.30 -28.19
C PRO A 343 -11.05 -6.05 -26.68
N PHE A 344 -11.72 -4.99 -26.23
CA PHE A 344 -11.85 -4.73 -24.80
C PHE A 344 -12.61 -5.85 -24.09
N LEU A 345 -12.26 -6.10 -22.83
CA LEU A 345 -12.88 -7.15 -22.01
C LEU A 345 -14.30 -6.83 -21.54
N ASN A 346 -14.78 -5.59 -21.73
CA ASN A 346 -16.17 -5.18 -21.46
C ASN A 346 -16.68 -5.54 -20.05
N GLY A 347 -15.81 -5.50 -19.04
CA GLY A 347 -16.16 -5.75 -17.64
C GLY A 347 -16.03 -7.20 -17.19
N VAL A 348 -15.52 -8.12 -18.03
CA VAL A 348 -15.33 -9.53 -17.67
C VAL A 348 -14.51 -9.70 -16.39
N THR A 349 -13.47 -8.88 -16.18
CA THR A 349 -12.67 -8.97 -14.95
C THR A 349 -13.45 -8.53 -13.70
N TYR A 350 -14.52 -7.75 -13.86
CA TYR A 350 -15.36 -7.23 -12.78
C TYR A 350 -16.54 -8.13 -12.40
N LEU A 351 -16.85 -9.16 -13.20
CA LEU A 351 -17.95 -10.10 -12.91
C LEU A 351 -17.74 -10.84 -11.58
N SER A 352 -16.48 -11.05 -11.19
CA SER A 352 -16.10 -11.73 -9.94
C SER A 352 -16.35 -10.89 -8.68
N LEU A 353 -16.44 -9.55 -8.78
CA LEU A 353 -16.39 -8.65 -7.62
C LEU A 353 -17.49 -8.92 -6.57
N PRO A 354 -18.77 -9.12 -6.93
CA PRO A 354 -19.81 -9.38 -5.92
C PRO A 354 -19.55 -10.66 -5.13
N SER A 355 -19.09 -11.71 -5.80
CA SER A 355 -18.78 -13.00 -5.15
C SER A 355 -17.62 -12.89 -4.16
N LEU A 356 -16.70 -11.94 -4.37
CA LEU A 356 -15.53 -11.73 -3.52
C LEU A 356 -15.85 -11.12 -2.16
N LEU A 357 -16.99 -10.43 -2.04
CA LEU A 357 -17.48 -9.86 -0.79
C LEU A 357 -18.05 -10.91 0.16
N LEU A 358 -18.53 -12.04 -0.37
CA LEU A 358 -19.06 -13.13 0.43
C LEU A 358 -17.93 -14.02 0.96
N PRO A 359 -17.93 -14.40 2.25
CA PRO A 359 -16.99 -15.39 2.75
C PRO A 359 -17.27 -16.77 2.14
N ARG A 360 -16.23 -17.61 2.02
CA ARG A 360 -16.30 -18.97 1.46
C ARG A 360 -17.30 -19.90 2.17
N VAL A 361 -17.66 -19.59 3.40
CA VAL A 361 -18.70 -20.33 4.16
C VAL A 361 -20.10 -20.09 3.56
N LEU A 362 -20.37 -18.87 3.07
CA LEU A 362 -21.64 -18.52 2.44
C LEU A 362 -21.62 -18.77 0.93
N ASN A 363 -20.44 -18.77 0.31
CA ASN A 363 -20.24 -19.09 -1.09
C ASN A 363 -19.08 -20.08 -1.25
N PRO A 364 -19.33 -21.41 -1.22
CA PRO A 364 -18.30 -22.43 -1.36
C PRO A 364 -17.49 -22.28 -2.66
N ASP A 365 -18.17 -21.92 -3.75
CA ASP A 365 -17.61 -21.76 -5.10
C ASP A 365 -16.97 -20.38 -5.33
N LYS A 366 -16.64 -19.66 -4.24
CA LYS A 366 -16.00 -18.35 -4.31
C LYS A 366 -14.72 -18.42 -5.16
N VAL A 367 -14.69 -17.59 -6.19
CA VAL A 367 -13.51 -17.37 -7.03
C VAL A 367 -12.34 -16.81 -6.22
N TRP A 368 -11.13 -16.92 -6.77
CA TRP A 368 -9.93 -16.48 -6.07
C TRP A 368 -9.82 -14.96 -6.15
N SER A 369 -9.25 -14.31 -5.12
CA SER A 369 -9.14 -12.85 -5.11
C SER A 369 -8.28 -12.29 -6.25
N HIS A 370 -7.41 -13.12 -6.84
CA HIS A 370 -6.53 -12.76 -7.97
C HIS A 370 -7.17 -13.03 -9.35
N GLU A 371 -8.44 -13.43 -9.43
CA GLU A 371 -9.11 -13.81 -10.68
C GLU A 371 -8.98 -12.76 -11.78
N GLY A 372 -9.14 -11.47 -11.45
CA GLY A 372 -8.98 -10.39 -12.43
C GLY A 372 -7.59 -10.37 -13.07
N ASN A 373 -6.54 -10.61 -12.27
CA ASN A 373 -5.19 -10.75 -12.81
C ASN A 373 -5.04 -12.02 -13.66
N TYR A 374 -5.69 -13.14 -13.29
CA TYR A 374 -5.62 -14.39 -14.08
C TYR A 374 -6.19 -14.17 -15.47
N ILE A 375 -7.38 -13.57 -15.55
CA ILE A 375 -8.05 -13.25 -16.81
C ILE A 375 -7.15 -12.36 -17.67
N LEU A 376 -6.63 -11.25 -17.11
CA LEU A 376 -5.80 -10.32 -17.87
C LEU A 376 -4.49 -10.97 -18.37
N ASN A 377 -3.81 -11.73 -17.52
CA ASN A 377 -2.54 -12.37 -17.89
C ASN A 377 -2.72 -13.43 -18.98
N VAL A 378 -3.78 -14.24 -18.90
CA VAL A 378 -4.07 -15.26 -19.92
C VAL A 378 -4.57 -14.62 -21.21
N TYR A 379 -5.49 -13.65 -21.12
CA TYR A 379 -6.10 -13.00 -22.28
C TYR A 379 -5.06 -12.27 -23.14
N TYR A 380 -4.15 -11.53 -22.51
CA TYR A 380 -3.07 -10.83 -23.21
C TYR A 380 -1.81 -11.69 -23.41
N GLY A 381 -1.85 -13.00 -23.11
CA GLY A 381 -0.75 -13.93 -23.38
C GLY A 381 0.54 -13.70 -22.57
N LEU A 382 0.47 -12.99 -21.43
CA LEU A 382 1.62 -12.78 -20.54
C LEU A 382 1.99 -14.04 -19.75
N GLN A 383 1.00 -14.88 -19.44
CA GLN A 383 1.19 -16.11 -18.68
C GLN A 383 0.23 -17.21 -19.15
N SER A 384 0.67 -18.46 -19.04
CA SER A 384 -0.22 -19.61 -19.23
C SER A 384 -1.16 -19.80 -18.04
N VAL A 385 -2.23 -20.59 -18.24
CA VAL A 385 -3.19 -20.95 -17.19
C VAL A 385 -2.52 -21.63 -15.99
N THR A 386 -1.44 -22.39 -16.20
CA THR A 386 -0.72 -23.04 -15.10
C THR A 386 0.20 -22.08 -14.36
N GLN A 387 0.81 -21.13 -15.07
CA GLN A 387 1.74 -20.15 -14.50
C GLN A 387 1.04 -19.15 -13.57
N VAL A 388 -0.18 -18.72 -13.90
CA VAL A 388 -0.91 -17.73 -13.10
C VAL A 388 -1.19 -18.21 -11.68
N PHE A 389 -1.27 -19.52 -11.45
CA PHE A 389 -1.47 -20.11 -10.12
C PHE A 389 -0.21 -20.17 -9.26
N GLN A 390 0.99 -20.03 -9.86
CA GLN A 390 2.26 -20.02 -9.13
C GLN A 390 2.72 -18.62 -8.78
N THR A 391 2.66 -17.70 -9.74
CA THR A 391 3.05 -16.30 -9.57
C THR A 391 2.29 -15.49 -10.59
N THR A 392 1.66 -14.39 -10.17
CA THR A 392 0.78 -13.62 -11.04
C THR A 392 1.32 -12.20 -11.20
N VAL A 393 1.31 -11.68 -12.43
CA VAL A 393 1.62 -10.27 -12.66
C VAL A 393 0.43 -9.43 -12.22
N GLY A 394 0.66 -8.45 -11.35
CA GLY A 394 -0.34 -7.49 -10.90
C GLY A 394 -0.54 -6.39 -11.94
N TRP A 395 -1.77 -6.23 -12.43
CA TRP A 395 -2.07 -5.25 -13.46
C TRP A 395 -2.36 -3.85 -12.90
N GLY A 396 -2.79 -3.75 -11.65
CA GLY A 396 -3.26 -2.49 -11.07
C GLY A 396 -4.60 -2.04 -11.62
N LEU A 397 -5.29 -1.18 -10.86
CA LEU A 397 -6.64 -0.72 -11.18
C LEU A 397 -6.71 0.02 -12.53
N LEU A 398 -5.73 0.87 -12.84
CA LEU A 398 -5.75 1.71 -14.05
C LEU A 398 -5.64 0.88 -15.33
N ASN A 399 -4.69 -0.06 -15.38
CA ASN A 399 -4.47 -0.88 -16.57
C ASN A 399 -5.65 -1.84 -16.78
N GLU A 400 -6.20 -2.41 -15.71
CA GLU A 400 -7.43 -3.22 -15.78
C GLU A 400 -8.62 -2.40 -16.30
N ALA A 401 -8.78 -1.15 -15.85
CA ALA A 401 -9.85 -0.28 -16.34
C ALA A 401 -9.69 0.04 -17.83
N TYR A 402 -8.47 0.26 -18.31
CA TYR A 402 -8.19 0.42 -19.73
C TYR A 402 -8.49 -0.88 -20.52
N ALA A 403 -8.05 -2.03 -20.03
CA ALA A 403 -8.31 -3.32 -20.67
C ALA A 403 -9.82 -3.62 -20.83
N ASN A 404 -10.65 -3.16 -19.89
CA ASN A 404 -12.09 -3.39 -19.95
C ASN A 404 -12.85 -2.37 -20.80
N PHE A 405 -12.51 -1.07 -20.73
CA PHE A 405 -13.33 -0.01 -21.32
C PHE A 405 -12.51 1.15 -21.91
N GLY A 406 -11.22 0.96 -22.18
CA GLY A 406 -10.31 1.96 -22.70
C GLY A 406 -10.26 3.23 -21.85
N PHE A 407 -10.16 4.39 -22.50
CA PHE A 407 -10.10 5.70 -21.81
C PHE A 407 -11.33 5.99 -20.96
N ILE A 408 -12.51 5.52 -21.36
CA ILE A 408 -13.75 5.68 -20.57
C ILE A 408 -13.62 4.93 -19.25
N GLY A 409 -13.06 3.71 -19.28
CA GLY A 409 -12.76 2.93 -18.08
C GLY A 409 -11.85 3.68 -17.11
N CYS A 410 -10.75 4.25 -17.62
CA CYS A 410 -9.84 5.07 -16.81
C CYS A 410 -10.56 6.27 -16.18
N GLY A 411 -11.43 6.95 -16.94
CA GLY A 411 -12.23 8.07 -16.44
C GLY A 411 -13.21 7.65 -15.32
N LEU A 412 -13.97 6.57 -15.54
CA LEU A 412 -14.90 6.04 -14.53
C LEU A 412 -14.17 5.60 -13.26
N LEU A 413 -13.02 4.94 -13.40
CA LEU A 413 -12.18 4.58 -12.26
C LEU A 413 -11.73 5.84 -11.48
N ALA A 414 -11.35 6.91 -12.18
CA ALA A 414 -10.97 8.18 -11.54
C ALA A 414 -12.11 8.74 -10.67
N LEU A 415 -13.34 8.69 -11.17
CA LEU A 415 -14.53 9.12 -10.42
C LEU A 415 -14.74 8.25 -9.17
N VAL A 416 -14.65 6.93 -9.31
CA VAL A 416 -14.86 5.97 -8.22
C VAL A 416 -13.79 6.10 -7.14
N VAL A 417 -12.50 6.13 -7.53
CA VAL A 417 -11.37 6.19 -6.59
C VAL A 417 -11.27 7.58 -5.94
N GLY A 418 -11.39 8.64 -6.74
CA GLY A 418 -11.39 10.02 -6.25
C GLY A 418 -12.55 10.28 -5.29
N GLY A 419 -13.76 9.89 -5.67
CA GLY A 419 -14.97 10.03 -4.86
C GLY A 419 -14.93 9.17 -3.60
N GLY A 420 -14.52 7.90 -3.72
CA GLY A 420 -14.41 6.97 -2.60
C GLY A 420 -13.40 7.43 -1.54
N TYR A 421 -12.18 7.79 -1.95
CA TYR A 421 -11.19 8.30 -1.00
C TYR A 421 -11.55 9.67 -0.44
N GLY A 422 -12.18 10.53 -1.25
CA GLY A 422 -12.70 11.82 -0.79
C GLY A 422 -13.79 11.66 0.27
N PHE A 423 -14.74 10.75 0.02
CA PHE A 423 -15.80 10.40 0.96
C PHE A 423 -15.23 9.86 2.27
N ILE A 424 -14.29 8.91 2.22
CA ILE A 424 -13.72 8.30 3.43
C ILE A 424 -12.92 9.33 4.24
N ALA A 425 -12.11 10.16 3.57
CA ALA A 425 -11.37 11.25 4.22
C ALA A 425 -12.30 12.29 4.87
N ARG A 426 -13.43 12.58 4.24
CA ARG A 426 -14.49 13.45 4.80
C ARG A 426 -15.22 12.77 5.97
N TRP A 427 -15.51 11.49 5.87
CA TRP A 427 -16.26 10.72 6.87
C TRP A 427 -15.49 10.54 8.19
N SER A 428 -14.17 10.37 8.09
CA SER A 428 -13.26 10.25 9.23
C SER A 428 -12.78 11.60 9.78
N TYR A 429 -13.16 12.72 9.15
CA TYR A 429 -12.75 14.06 9.54
C TYR A 429 -13.08 14.34 11.02
N GLY A 430 -12.09 14.86 11.76
CA GLY A 430 -12.24 15.24 13.16
C GLY A 430 -12.50 14.09 14.14
N CYS A 431 -12.44 12.83 13.69
CA CYS A 431 -12.69 11.67 14.54
C CYS A 431 -11.46 11.28 15.37
N PRO A 432 -11.64 10.75 16.60
CA PRO A 432 -10.54 10.23 17.42
C PRO A 432 -9.81 9.07 16.75
N VAL A 433 -8.53 8.90 17.04
CA VAL A 433 -7.67 7.87 16.42
C VAL A 433 -8.20 6.44 16.59
N PHE A 434 -8.79 6.13 17.75
CA PHE A 434 -9.37 4.81 18.01
C PHE A 434 -10.87 4.72 17.71
N SER A 435 -11.42 5.66 16.95
CA SER A 435 -12.78 5.56 16.44
C SER A 435 -12.86 4.58 15.27
N ALA A 436 -14.02 3.95 15.09
CA ALA A 436 -14.27 3.06 13.95
C ALA A 436 -13.95 3.73 12.61
N ARG A 437 -14.34 5.01 12.46
CA ARG A 437 -14.11 5.78 11.23
C ARG A 437 -12.62 6.02 10.95
N PHE A 438 -11.85 6.35 11.99
CA PHE A 438 -10.42 6.60 11.84
C PHE A 438 -9.65 5.30 11.61
N MET A 439 -9.99 4.24 12.33
CA MET A 439 -9.35 2.94 12.15
C MET A 439 -9.60 2.37 10.75
N TYR A 440 -10.83 2.49 10.24
CA TYR A 440 -11.15 2.10 8.86
C TYR A 440 -10.26 2.80 7.83
N MET A 441 -10.10 4.11 7.96
CA MET A 441 -9.25 4.90 7.08
C MET A 441 -7.77 4.48 7.16
N ILE A 442 -7.23 4.24 8.35
CA ILE A 442 -5.84 3.78 8.51
C ILE A 442 -5.63 2.42 7.86
N MET A 443 -6.57 1.48 8.03
CA MET A 443 -6.49 0.17 7.40
C MET A 443 -6.57 0.25 5.88
N LEU A 444 -7.44 1.12 5.35
CA LEU A 444 -7.54 1.36 3.90
C LEU A 444 -6.23 1.91 3.32
N THR A 445 -5.47 2.69 4.11
CA THR A 445 -4.20 3.28 3.66
C THR A 445 -3.20 2.19 3.22
N VAL A 446 -3.25 0.99 3.80
CA VAL A 446 -2.43 -0.14 3.36
C VAL A 446 -2.75 -0.52 1.91
N GLY A 447 -4.04 -0.69 1.58
CA GLY A 447 -4.47 -1.04 0.22
C GLY A 447 -4.23 0.08 -0.79
N VAL A 448 -4.32 1.34 -0.34
CA VAL A 448 -3.99 2.51 -1.14
C VAL A 448 -2.54 2.51 -1.65
N LEU A 449 -1.60 1.99 -0.86
CA LEU A 449 -0.19 1.92 -1.24
C LEU A 449 0.14 0.78 -2.21
N SER A 450 -0.82 -0.12 -2.47
CA SER A 450 -0.65 -1.28 -3.35
C SER A 450 -1.18 -1.02 -4.75
N THR A 451 -0.45 -0.23 -5.55
CA THR A 451 -0.84 0.17 -6.92
C THR A 451 -1.05 -1.00 -7.88
N GLU A 452 -0.40 -2.14 -7.61
CA GLU A 452 -0.44 -3.37 -8.42
C GLU A 452 -1.72 -4.19 -8.26
N TRP A 453 -2.59 -3.85 -7.29
CA TRP A 453 -3.82 -4.58 -7.04
C TRP A 453 -4.85 -4.37 -8.15
N SER A 454 -5.37 -5.47 -8.70
CA SER A 454 -6.59 -5.47 -9.52
C SER A 454 -7.82 -5.16 -8.66
N ALA A 455 -8.94 -4.83 -9.30
CA ALA A 455 -10.21 -4.56 -8.66
C ALA A 455 -10.66 -5.75 -7.78
N SER A 456 -10.42 -6.99 -8.23
CA SER A 456 -10.74 -8.19 -7.47
C SER A 456 -10.00 -8.26 -6.13
N VAL A 457 -8.68 -7.99 -6.15
CA VAL A 457 -7.86 -7.97 -4.92
C VAL A 457 -8.29 -6.79 -4.04
N TYR A 458 -8.50 -5.63 -4.65
CA TYR A 458 -8.87 -4.40 -3.95
C TYR A 458 -10.22 -4.53 -3.23
N VAL A 459 -11.27 -4.99 -3.92
CA VAL A 459 -12.62 -5.19 -3.37
C VAL A 459 -12.64 -6.28 -2.31
N SER A 460 -11.93 -7.39 -2.53
CA SER A 460 -11.79 -8.45 -1.53
C SER A 460 -11.16 -7.92 -0.24
N SER A 461 -10.06 -7.17 -0.35
CA SER A 461 -9.36 -6.56 0.78
C SER A 461 -10.23 -5.51 1.50
N LEU A 462 -10.95 -4.68 0.74
CA LEU A 462 -11.90 -3.71 1.27
C LEU A 462 -13.04 -4.38 2.04
N GLY A 463 -13.62 -5.45 1.50
CA GLY A 463 -14.67 -6.23 2.17
C GLY A 463 -14.20 -6.84 3.49
N GLN A 464 -13.00 -7.41 3.51
CA GLN A 464 -12.38 -7.97 4.71
C GLN A 464 -12.12 -6.88 5.77
N THR A 465 -11.56 -5.75 5.37
CA THR A 465 -11.30 -4.60 6.23
C THR A 465 -12.59 -4.03 6.83
N THR A 466 -13.60 -3.84 5.99
CA THR A 466 -14.92 -3.34 6.40
C THR A 466 -15.56 -4.28 7.41
N SER A 467 -15.56 -5.59 7.13
CA SER A 467 -16.13 -6.60 8.02
C SER A 467 -15.47 -6.59 9.40
N LEU A 468 -14.13 -6.54 9.47
CA LEU A 468 -13.44 -6.49 10.75
C LEU A 468 -13.76 -5.20 11.52
N VAL A 469 -13.72 -4.04 10.88
CA VAL A 469 -14.04 -2.77 11.57
C VAL A 469 -15.46 -2.77 12.09
N VAL A 470 -16.42 -3.31 11.33
CA VAL A 470 -17.81 -3.46 11.78
C VAL A 470 -17.86 -4.34 13.03
N VAL A 471 -17.24 -5.52 13.00
CA VAL A 471 -17.18 -6.43 14.15
C VAL A 471 -16.58 -5.74 15.38
N LEU A 472 -15.44 -5.06 15.22
CA LEU A 472 -14.80 -4.30 16.32
C LEU A 472 -15.70 -3.16 16.83
N ALA A 473 -16.36 -2.44 15.92
CA ALA A 473 -17.21 -1.31 16.26
C ALA A 473 -18.45 -1.70 17.08
N TYR A 474 -19.03 -2.86 16.79
CA TYR A 474 -20.24 -3.33 17.49
C TYR A 474 -19.94 -4.16 18.74
N ILE A 475 -18.86 -4.94 18.75
CA ILE A 475 -18.52 -5.82 19.89
C ILE A 475 -17.71 -5.07 20.94
N LEU A 476 -16.71 -4.28 20.54
CA LEU A 476 -15.71 -3.74 21.47
C LEU A 476 -15.78 -2.22 21.66
N MET A 477 -16.22 -1.47 20.65
CA MET A 477 -16.30 -0.01 20.75
C MET A 477 -17.63 0.46 21.33
N LYS A 478 -17.57 1.48 22.19
CA LYS A 478 -18.76 2.10 22.78
C LYS A 478 -19.08 3.42 22.07
N PRO A 479 -20.37 3.78 21.91
CA PRO A 479 -20.74 5.10 21.43
C PRO A 479 -20.30 6.16 22.44
N GLN A 480 -19.58 7.16 21.97
CA GLN A 480 -19.04 8.24 22.78
C GLN A 480 -19.40 9.58 22.14
N PRO A 481 -19.96 10.53 22.90
CA PRO A 481 -20.27 11.86 22.38
C PRO A 481 -18.96 12.61 22.12
N LEU A 482 -18.86 13.19 20.92
CA LEU A 482 -17.81 14.15 20.62
C LEU A 482 -18.26 15.50 21.17
N ARG A 483 -17.78 15.85 22.37
CA ARG A 483 -18.02 17.19 22.89
C ARG A 483 -17.38 18.20 21.94
N HIS A 484 -18.16 19.18 21.51
CA HIS A 484 -17.65 20.43 20.96
C HIS A 484 -16.84 21.11 22.06
N SER A 485 -15.57 20.73 22.22
CA SER A 485 -14.62 21.65 22.83
C SER A 485 -14.60 22.85 21.91
N SER A 486 -15.16 23.95 22.39
CA SER A 486 -15.15 25.27 21.79
C SER A 486 -13.72 25.65 21.40
N ILE A 487 -13.36 25.37 20.16
CA ILE A 487 -12.22 26.00 19.51
C ILE A 487 -12.85 27.17 18.77
N ALA A 488 -12.82 28.34 19.39
CA ALA A 488 -13.00 29.59 18.69
C ALA A 488 -12.07 29.58 17.46
N PRO A 489 -12.50 30.10 16.29
CA PRO A 489 -11.64 30.20 15.13
C PRO A 489 -10.46 31.12 15.47
N GLN A 490 -9.33 30.55 15.88
CA GLN A 490 -8.09 31.29 15.97
C GLN A 490 -7.57 31.51 14.55
N GLY A 491 -7.70 32.74 14.07
CA GLY A 491 -6.85 33.30 13.03
C GLY A 491 -7.35 33.15 11.61
N GLN A 492 -8.43 33.86 11.27
CA GLN A 492 -8.33 34.72 10.08
C GLN A 492 -7.39 35.86 10.46
N VAL A 493 -6.14 35.78 10.01
CA VAL A 493 -5.30 36.97 9.87
C VAL A 493 -5.23 37.25 8.38
N VAL A 494 -5.56 38.50 8.08
CA VAL A 494 -5.54 39.19 6.78
C VAL A 494 -4.34 38.82 5.92
#